data_AF-A0A972WMF4-F1
#
_entry.id   AF-A0A972WMF4-F1
#
_cell.length_a   1.000
_cell.length_b   1.000
_cell.length_c   1.000
_cell.angle_alpha   90.00
_cell.angle_beta   90.00
_cell.angle_gamma   90.00
#
_symmetry.space_group_name_H-M   'P 1'
#
loop_
_entity.id
_entity.type
_entity.pdbx_description
1 polymer ?
#
loop_
_entity_poly.entity_id
_entity_poly.type
_entity_poly.pdbx_seq_one_letter_code
_entity_poly.pdbx_strand_id
1 'polypeptide(L)'
;ADEIHTTDSSRFWIGASYEDRLAKGQDPESLDKEFLRLWISARCDPYKDPIPEIPAETLNEFSEKYIRLYEQVTGQTFKKPALDRSVRDRIAGNLATALPEYFS
;
A
#
# COMPACT_ATOMS: atom_id res chain seq x y z
N ALA A 1 -10.88 16.69 5.28
CA ALA A 1 -11.30 15.86 4.14
C ALA A 1 -10.70 14.46 4.31
N ASP A 2 -11.25 13.47 3.62
CA ASP A 2 -10.74 12.09 3.61
C ASP A 2 -9.87 11.84 2.36
N GLU A 3 -9.35 10.62 2.19
CA GLU A 3 -8.56 10.21 1.02
C GLU A 3 -9.41 9.85 -0.21
N ILE A 4 -8.83 9.98 -1.41
CA ILE A 4 -9.50 9.70 -2.70
C ILE A 4 -8.54 8.94 -3.61
N HIS A 5 -9.02 7.89 -4.28
CA HIS A 5 -8.26 7.08 -5.26
C HIS A 5 -6.97 6.46 -4.70
N THR A 6 -6.98 6.06 -3.44
CA THR A 6 -5.85 5.34 -2.82
C THR A 6 -6.07 3.83 -2.86
N THR A 7 -4.99 3.08 -2.67
CA THR A 7 -4.97 1.61 -2.46
C THR A 7 -5.92 1.14 -1.35
N ASP A 8 -6.32 2.08 -0.49
CA ASP A 8 -6.94 1.85 0.79
C ASP A 8 -8.45 2.08 0.73
N SER A 9 -8.82 3.14 0.01
CA SER A 9 -10.20 3.61 -0.15
C SER A 9 -10.88 3.07 -1.41
N SER A 10 -10.13 2.45 -2.33
CA SER A 10 -10.62 2.03 -3.65
C SER A 10 -10.25 0.59 -3.98
N ARG A 11 -11.01 -0.04 -4.89
CA ARG A 11 -10.65 -1.31 -5.51
C ARG A 11 -9.99 -1.08 -6.86
N PHE A 12 -8.77 -1.58 -7.02
CA PHE A 12 -8.00 -1.46 -8.27
C PHE A 12 -7.71 -2.85 -8.83
N TRP A 13 -8.14 -3.09 -10.07
CA TRP A 13 -7.92 -4.35 -10.77
C TRP A 13 -7.11 -4.15 -12.03
N ILE A 14 -6.25 -5.13 -12.35
CA ILE A 14 -5.47 -5.13 -13.59
C ILE A 14 -6.38 -5.41 -14.78
N GLY A 15 -6.70 -4.35 -15.54
CA GLY A 15 -7.58 -4.43 -16.70
C GLY A 15 -7.16 -5.49 -17.73
N ALA A 16 -5.85 -5.65 -17.96
CA ALA A 16 -5.32 -6.63 -18.92
C ALA A 16 -5.60 -8.10 -18.55
N SER A 17 -5.84 -8.41 -17.27
CA SER A 17 -6.13 -9.77 -16.79
C SER A 17 -7.62 -10.02 -16.52
N TYR A 18 -8.41 -8.95 -16.41
CA TYR A 18 -9.73 -8.99 -15.81
C TYR A 18 -10.68 -9.98 -16.51
N GLU A 19 -10.80 -9.88 -17.83
CA GLU A 19 -11.71 -10.73 -18.62
C GLU A 19 -11.31 -12.21 -18.56
N ASP A 20 -10.01 -12.51 -18.67
CA ASP A 20 -9.50 -13.89 -18.62
C ASP A 20 -9.75 -14.53 -17.24
N ARG A 21 -9.48 -13.79 -16.14
CA ARG A 21 -9.74 -14.28 -14.79
C ARG A 21 -11.23 -14.46 -14.53
N LEU A 22 -12.07 -13.52 -14.98
CA LEU A 22 -13.52 -13.61 -14.87
C LEU A 22 -14.07 -14.84 -15.62
N ALA A 23 -13.60 -15.09 -16.85
CA ALA A 23 -14.01 -16.24 -17.64
C ALA A 23 -13.63 -17.58 -16.98
N LYS A 24 -12.55 -17.60 -16.18
CA LYS A 24 -12.10 -18.75 -15.41
C LYS A 24 -12.75 -18.86 -14.02
N GLY A 25 -13.65 -17.93 -13.66
CA GLY A 25 -14.25 -17.87 -12.32
C GLY A 25 -13.24 -17.56 -11.22
N GLN A 26 -12.14 -16.91 -11.56
CA GLN A 26 -11.10 -16.50 -10.62
C GLN A 26 -11.32 -15.05 -10.18
N ASP A 27 -10.84 -14.72 -8.98
CA ASP A 27 -10.83 -13.33 -8.52
C ASP A 27 -10.00 -12.44 -9.45
N PRO A 28 -10.35 -11.16 -9.62
CA PRO A 28 -9.53 -10.20 -10.35
C PRO A 28 -8.12 -10.09 -9.76
N GLU A 29 -7.11 -9.83 -10.60
CA GLU A 29 -5.79 -9.46 -10.09
C GLU A 29 -5.87 -8.05 -9.47
N SER A 30 -5.65 -7.97 -8.16
CA SER A 30 -5.82 -6.74 -7.37
C SER A 30 -4.50 -6.01 -7.11
N LEU A 31 -4.57 -4.68 -7.10
CA LEU A 31 -3.53 -3.77 -6.60
C LEU A 31 -3.93 -3.02 -5.33
N ASP A 32 -5.13 -3.27 -4.79
CA ASP A 32 -5.61 -2.64 -3.55
C ASP A 32 -5.11 -3.38 -2.29
N LYS A 33 -5.55 -2.94 -1.10
CA LYS A 33 -5.20 -3.53 0.21
C LYS A 33 -5.56 -5.01 0.40
N GLU A 34 -6.23 -5.66 -0.55
CA GLU A 34 -6.70 -7.04 -0.40
C GLU A 34 -5.56 -8.04 -0.23
N PHE A 35 -4.38 -7.82 -0.82
CA PHE A 35 -3.22 -8.71 -0.61
C PHE A 35 -2.83 -8.84 0.87
N LEU A 36 -2.94 -7.75 1.63
CA LEU A 36 -2.60 -7.73 3.06
C LEU A 36 -3.68 -8.46 3.86
N ARG A 37 -4.96 -8.24 3.52
CA ARG A 37 -6.10 -8.92 4.15
C ARG A 37 -6.04 -10.42 3.95
N LEU A 38 -5.74 -10.87 2.72
CA LEU A 38 -5.58 -12.28 2.39
C LEU A 38 -4.37 -12.89 3.12
N TRP A 39 -3.25 -12.17 3.21
CA TRP A 39 -2.06 -12.65 3.92
C TRP A 39 -2.33 -12.86 5.41
N ILE A 40 -3.03 -11.91 6.06
CA ILE A 40 -3.38 -12.00 7.48
C ILE A 40 -4.41 -13.10 7.72
N SER A 41 -5.49 -13.12 6.94
CA SER A 41 -6.59 -14.09 7.10
C SER A 41 -6.14 -15.54 6.88
N ALA A 42 -5.08 -15.75 6.10
CA ALA A 42 -4.47 -17.08 5.92
C ALA A 42 -3.69 -17.58 7.16
N ARG A 43 -3.44 -16.73 8.15
CA ARG A 43 -2.59 -17.02 9.32
C ARG A 43 -3.31 -16.91 10.66
N CYS A 44 -4.32 -16.04 10.78
CA CYS A 44 -5.09 -15.86 12.00
C CYS A 44 -6.47 -15.24 11.72
N ASP A 45 -7.39 -15.29 12.69
CA ASP A 45 -8.60 -14.46 12.65
C ASP A 45 -8.25 -13.05 13.16
N PRO A 46 -8.14 -12.03 12.29
CA PRO A 46 -7.67 -10.69 12.70
C PRO A 46 -8.63 -9.98 13.67
N TYR A 47 -9.84 -10.51 13.88
CA TYR A 47 -10.81 -9.96 14.81
C TYR A 47 -10.78 -10.62 16.19
N LYS A 48 -10.03 -11.71 16.36
CA LYS A 48 -9.96 -12.48 17.61
C LYS A 48 -8.54 -12.76 18.08
N ASP A 49 -7.63 -12.98 17.14
CA ASP A 49 -6.27 -13.41 17.41
C ASP A 49 -5.29 -12.25 17.24
N PRO A 50 -4.15 -12.26 17.96
CA PRO A 50 -3.07 -11.32 17.69
C PRO A 50 -2.51 -11.55 16.28
N ILE A 51 -2.29 -10.45 15.55
CA ILE A 51 -1.65 -10.51 14.23
C ILE A 51 -0.20 -10.98 14.41
N PRO A 52 0.24 -12.03 13.69
CA PRO A 52 1.62 -12.50 13.79
C PRO A 52 2.60 -11.45 13.24
N GLU A 53 3.86 -11.56 13.65
CA GLU A 53 4.93 -10.73 13.09
C GLU A 53 4.97 -10.89 11.56
N ILE A 54 4.95 -9.76 10.85
CA ILE A 54 5.04 -9.75 9.40
C ILE A 54 6.52 -9.71 9.02
N PRO A 55 7.04 -10.71 8.30
CA PRO A 55 8.44 -10.73 7.91
C PRO A 55 8.82 -9.50 7.07
N ALA A 56 10.06 -9.04 7.21
CA ALA A 56 10.54 -7.83 6.55
C ALA A 56 10.43 -7.92 5.02
N GLU A 57 10.68 -9.09 4.43
CA GLU A 57 10.53 -9.34 3.00
C GLU A 57 9.08 -9.21 2.54
N THR A 58 8.13 -9.63 3.37
CA THR A 58 6.69 -9.49 3.08
C THR A 58 6.28 -8.02 3.15
N LEU A 59 6.77 -7.27 4.16
CA LEU A 59 6.54 -5.82 4.26
C LEU A 59 7.11 -5.06 3.05
N ASN A 60 8.26 -5.49 2.54
CA ASN A 60 8.84 -4.94 1.32
C ASN A 60 7.94 -5.24 0.11
N GLU A 61 7.47 -6.48 -0.07
CA GLU A 61 6.55 -6.82 -1.16
C GLU A 61 5.26 -5.99 -1.11
N PHE A 62 4.70 -5.82 0.10
CA PHE A 62 3.52 -4.99 0.31
C PHE A 62 3.79 -3.55 -0.11
N SER A 63 4.92 -2.99 0.31
CA SER A 63 5.34 -1.63 -0.07
C SER A 63 5.48 -1.46 -1.58
N GLU A 64 6.03 -2.46 -2.29
CA GLU A 64 6.13 -2.43 -3.75
C GLU A 64 4.77 -2.39 -4.45
N LYS A 65 3.73 -3.02 -3.90
CA LYS A 65 2.38 -2.96 -4.49
C LYS A 65 1.79 -1.56 -4.40
N TYR A 66 1.98 -0.85 -3.29
CA TYR A 66 1.58 0.56 -3.17
C TYR A 66 2.33 1.45 -4.16
N ILE A 67 3.64 1.24 -4.28
CA ILE A 67 4.48 1.95 -5.25
C ILE A 67 3.96 1.70 -6.66
N ARG A 68 3.75 0.44 -7.05
CA ARG A 68 3.24 0.07 -8.37
C ARG A 68 1.90 0.74 -8.69
N LEU A 69 0.97 0.79 -7.73
CA LEU A 69 -0.31 1.49 -7.95
C LEU A 69 -0.09 2.99 -8.16
N TYR A 70 0.70 3.64 -7.32
CA TYR A 70 1.04 5.05 -7.47
C TYR A 70 1.62 5.34 -8.85
N GLU A 71 2.60 4.54 -9.29
CA GLU A 71 3.27 4.75 -10.58
C GLU A 71 2.31 4.52 -11.76
N GLN A 72 1.42 3.52 -11.66
CA GLN A 72 0.43 3.25 -12.71
C GLN A 72 -0.66 4.33 -12.81
N VAL A 73 -1.15 4.83 -11.67
CA VAL A 73 -2.22 5.84 -11.65
C VAL A 73 -1.69 7.22 -12.01
N THR A 74 -0.47 7.57 -11.56
CA THR A 74 0.08 8.91 -11.75
C THR A 74 1.02 9.04 -12.95
N GLY A 75 1.56 7.93 -13.46
CA GLY A 75 2.62 7.91 -14.48
C GLY A 75 3.98 8.39 -13.97
N GLN A 76 4.13 8.66 -12.67
CA GLN A 76 5.36 9.16 -12.06
C GLN A 76 6.12 8.03 -11.37
N THR A 77 7.45 8.04 -11.46
CA THR A 77 8.29 7.11 -10.69
C THR A 77 8.31 7.48 -9.22
N PHE A 78 8.08 6.50 -8.34
CA PHE A 78 8.16 6.72 -6.91
C PHE A 78 9.62 6.85 -6.46
N LYS A 79 9.96 7.98 -5.84
CA LYS A 79 11.30 8.22 -5.31
C LYS A 79 11.39 7.74 -3.87
N LYS A 80 11.99 6.56 -3.67
CA LYS A 80 12.27 6.07 -2.32
C LYS A 80 13.21 7.04 -1.58
N PRO A 81 12.84 7.50 -0.38
CA PRO A 81 13.70 8.38 0.41
C PRO A 81 14.92 7.63 0.94
N ALA A 82 16.02 8.36 1.13
CA ALA A 82 17.22 7.82 1.77
C ALA A 82 16.92 7.31 3.20
N LEU A 83 17.70 6.31 3.61
CA LEU A 83 17.64 5.67 4.94
C LEU A 83 18.72 6.21 5.88
N ASP A 84 19.28 7.37 5.57
CA ASP A 84 20.35 8.06 6.29
C ASP A 84 19.88 8.78 7.56
N ARG A 85 18.57 8.95 7.73
CA ARG A 85 17.93 9.54 8.91
C ARG A 85 16.73 8.72 9.38
N SER A 86 16.37 8.88 10.65
CA SER A 86 15.26 8.13 11.24
C SER A 86 13.92 8.46 10.55
N VAL A 87 12.98 7.51 10.58
CA VAL A 87 11.62 7.73 10.06
C VAL A 87 10.94 8.91 10.77
N ARG A 88 11.18 9.07 12.08
CA ARG A 88 10.63 10.19 12.86
C ARG A 88 11.13 11.54 12.36
N ASP A 89 12.45 11.68 12.15
CA ASP A 89 13.04 12.93 11.68
C ASP A 89 12.60 13.26 10.24
N ARG A 90 12.42 12.22 9.41
CA ARG A 90 11.87 12.37 8.06
C ARG A 90 10.44 12.91 8.07
N ILE A 91 9.58 12.32 8.90
CA ILE A 91 8.19 12.77 9.03
C ILE A 91 8.17 14.22 9.52
N ALA A 92 8.88 14.52 10.61
CA ALA A 92 8.95 15.86 11.17
C ALA A 92 9.46 16.89 10.15
N GLY A 93 10.56 16.61 9.46
CA GLY A 93 11.11 17.53 8.45
C GLY A 93 10.21 17.73 7.23
N ASN A 94 9.55 16.68 6.75
CA ASN A 94 8.59 16.79 5.64
C ASN A 94 7.36 17.61 6.04
N LEU A 95 6.85 17.41 7.26
CA LEU A 95 5.73 18.20 7.79
C LEU A 95 6.10 19.66 7.99
N ALA A 96 7.27 19.96 8.56
CA ALA A 96 7.76 21.33 8.68
C ALA A 96 7.93 22.03 7.32
N THR A 97 8.34 21.28 6.29
CA THR A 97 8.48 21.82 4.93
C THR A 97 7.12 22.07 4.26
N ALA A 98 6.17 21.15 4.41
CA ALA A 98 4.87 21.21 3.73
C ALA A 98 3.84 22.08 4.46
N LEU A 99 3.94 22.17 5.79
CA LEU A 99 2.98 22.79 6.71
C LEU A 99 3.73 23.65 7.77
N PRO A 100 4.53 24.63 7.34
CA PRO A 100 5.42 25.40 8.23
C PRO A 100 4.69 26.16 9.35
N GLU A 101 3.44 26.53 9.14
CA GLU A 101 2.61 27.23 10.12
C GLU A 101 2.21 26.36 11.33
N TYR A 102 2.33 25.04 11.23
CA TYR A 102 1.98 24.09 12.29
C TYR A 102 3.19 23.36 12.87
N PHE A 103 4.31 23.33 12.15
CA PHE A 103 5.49 22.53 12.49
C PHE A 103 6.76 23.38 12.33
N SER A 104 7.09 24.15 13.37
CA SER A 104 8.31 24.97 13.50
C SER A 104 9.28 24.39 14.52
#